data_AF-A0A526YK65-F1
#
_entry.id   AF-A0A526YK65-F1
#
_cell.length_a   1.000
_cell.length_b   1.000
_cell.length_c   1.000
_cell.angle_alpha   90.00
_cell.angle_beta   90.00
_cell.angle_gamma   90.00
#
_symmetry.space_group_name_H-M   'P 1'
#
loop_
_entity.id
_entity.type
_entity.pdbx_description
1 polymer ?
#
loop_
_entity_poly.entity_id
_entity_poly.type
_entity_poly.pdbx_seq_one_letter_code
_entity_poly.pdbx_strand_id
1 'polypeptide(L)' 'MTAIFAEQALLPDGWHSNARIVVSDGHIATVEPNTASQPGDERHAILLPGMPNLHSHAFQRGMAGL' A
#
# COMPACT_ATOMS: atom_id res chain seq x y z
N MET A 1 14.31 -5.08 -2.43
CA MET A 1 13.13 -5.29 -3.29
C MET A 1 12.13 -6.11 -2.49
N THR A 2 10.91 -5.62 -2.34
CA THR A 2 9.85 -6.27 -1.56
C THR A 2 8.67 -6.50 -2.49
N ALA A 3 8.05 -7.67 -2.42
CA ALA A 3 6.84 -7.97 -3.17
C ALA A 3 5.67 -8.17 -2.20
N ILE A 4 4.57 -7.49 -2.48
CA ILE A 4 3.32 -7.55 -1.71
C ILE A 4 2.27 -8.20 -2.60
N PHE A 5 1.57 -9.20 -2.09
CA PHE A 5 0.38 -9.76 -2.69
C PHE A 5 -0.85 -9.34 -1.87
N ALA A 6 -1.85 -8.76 -2.53
CA ALA A 6 -3.12 -8.37 -1.94
C ALA A 6 -4.28 -9.13 -2.60
N GLU A 7 -5.17 -9.72 -1.80
CA GLU A 7 -6.38 -10.37 -2.34
C GLU A 7 -7.32 -9.36 -3.02
N GLN A 8 -7.36 -8.12 -2.53
CA GLN A 8 -8.00 -6.97 -3.15
C GLN A 8 -7.07 -5.76 -3.11
N ALA A 9 -6.98 -5.00 -4.20
CA ALA A 9 -6.27 -3.72 -4.23
C ALA A 9 -7.11 -2.66 -4.95
N LEU A 10 -7.16 -1.46 -4.40
CA LEU A 10 -7.71 -0.29 -5.08
C LEU A 10 -6.62 0.34 -5.96
N LEU A 11 -6.70 0.09 -7.27
CA LEU A 11 -5.82 0.64 -8.31
C LEU A 11 -6.45 1.90 -8.94
N PRO A 12 -5.73 2.66 -9.79
CA PRO A 12 -6.26 3.89 -10.38
C PRO A 12 -7.55 3.72 -11.18
N ASP A 13 -7.76 2.54 -11.77
CA ASP A 13 -8.93 2.17 -12.56
C ASP A 13 -10.01 1.42 -11.76
N GLY A 14 -9.80 1.18 -10.46
CA GLY A 14 -10.79 0.59 -9.56
C GLY A 14 -10.26 -0.59 -8.76
N TRP A 15 -11.20 -1.40 -8.26
CA TRP A 15 -10.87 -2.60 -7.47
C TRP A 15 -10.42 -3.75 -8.36
N HIS A 16 -9.30 -4.35 -7.99
CA HIS A 16 -8.77 -5.56 -8.63
C HIS A 16 -8.50 -6.64 -7.61
N SER A 17 -8.75 -7.88 -8.01
CA SER A 17 -8.45 -9.07 -7.21
C SER A 17 -7.02 -9.56 -7.45
N ASN A 18 -6.42 -10.16 -6.43
CA ASN A 18 -5.14 -10.86 -6.52
C ASN A 18 -4.05 -10.01 -7.19
N ALA A 19 -3.71 -8.88 -6.58
CA ALA A 19 -2.73 -7.94 -7.09
C ALA A 19 -1.36 -8.17 -6.45
N ARG A 20 -0.32 -8.27 -7.27
CA ARG A 20 1.08 -8.32 -6.83
C ARG A 20 1.77 -7.01 -7.14
N ILE A 21 2.35 -6.39 -6.13
CA ILE A 21 3.02 -5.09 -6.22
C ILE A 21 4.47 -5.26 -5.79
N VAL A 22 5.39 -4.85 -6.64
CA VAL A 22 6.81 -4.88 -6.33
C VAL A 22 7.30 -3.48 -6.01
N VAL A 23 7.97 -3.33 -4.88
CA VAL A 23 8.60 -2.10 -4.42
C VAL A 23 10.12 -2.23 -4.49
N SER A 24 10.77 -1.27 -5.13
CA SER A 24 12.23 -1.09 -5.14
C SER A 24 12.56 0.36 -4.84
N ASP A 25 13.57 0.58 -3.99
CA ASP A 25 14.12 1.91 -3.70
C ASP A 25 13.07 2.95 -3.28
N GLY A 26 12.05 2.50 -2.53
CA GLY A 26 10.95 3.34 -2.06
C GLY A 26 9.86 3.64 -3.10
N HIS A 27 9.96 3.08 -4.31
CA HIS A 27 9.00 3.27 -5.40
C HIS A 27 8.32 1.97 -5.81
N ILE A 28 7.08 2.08 -6.29
CA ILE A 28 6.38 0.97 -6.94
C ILE A 28 7.03 0.72 -8.30
N ALA A 29 7.69 -0.42 -8.45
CA ALA A 29 8.35 -0.85 -9.68
C ALA A 29 7.36 -1.54 -10.64
N THR A 30 6.48 -2.39 -10.11
CA THR A 30 5.43 -3.07 -10.90
C THR A 30 4.13 -3.23 -10.12
N VAL A 31 3.03 -3.31 -10.85
CA VAL A 31 1.69 -3.64 -10.36
C VAL A 31 1.09 -4.65 -11.32
N GLU A 32 0.80 -5.85 -10.83
CA GLU A 32 0.26 -6.97 -11.62
C GLU A 32 -1.06 -7.44 -10.99
N PRO A 33 -2.23 -6.98 -11.47
CA PRO A 33 -3.51 -7.51 -11.03
C PRO A 33 -3.78 -8.90 -11.61
N ASN A 34 -4.72 -9.65 -11.00
CA ASN A 34 -5.15 -10.97 -11.47
C ASN A 34 -4.00 -11.99 -11.60
N THR A 35 -3.02 -11.93 -10.71
CA THR A 35 -1.85 -12.82 -10.72
C THR A 35 -1.83 -13.72 -9.49
N ALA A 36 -0.99 -14.74 -9.49
CA ALA A 36 -0.78 -15.60 -8.33
C ALA A 36 0.29 -15.01 -7.39
N SER A 37 0.12 -15.21 -6.09
CA SER A 37 1.19 -14.94 -5.12
C SER A 37 2.40 -15.84 -5.39
N GLN A 38 3.60 -15.30 -5.20
CA GLN A 38 4.86 -16.05 -5.26
C GLN A 38 5.36 -16.40 -3.85
N PRO A 39 6.18 -17.45 -3.71
CA PRO A 39 6.85 -17.74 -2.44
C PRO A 39 7.66 -16.54 -1.95
N GLY A 40 7.41 -16.12 -0.71
CA GLY A 40 8.09 -14.97 -0.10
C GLY A 40 7.40 -13.62 -0.29
N ASP A 41 6.28 -13.56 -1.05
CA ASP A 41 5.46 -12.35 -1.09
C ASP A 41 4.85 -12.08 0.31
N GLU A 42 4.87 -10.83 0.73
CA GLU A 42 4.12 -10.36 1.89
C GLU A 42 2.63 -10.36 1.54
N ARG A 43 1.78 -11.04 2.34
CA ARG A 43 0.37 -11.27 1.99
C ARG A 43 -0.56 -10.42 2.83
N HIS A 44 -1.47 -9.72 2.17
CA HIS A 44 -2.51 -8.89 2.78
C HIS A 44 -3.88 -9.17 2.16
N ALA A 45 -4.94 -8.95 2.93
CA ALA A 45 -6.29 -9.07 2.39
C ALA A 45 -6.64 -7.89 1.47
N ILE A 46 -6.35 -6.66 1.90
CA ILE A 46 -6.74 -5.43 1.20
C ILE A 46 -5.57 -4.46 1.16
N LEU A 47 -5.34 -3.85 0.00
CA LEU A 47 -4.40 -2.74 -0.17
C LEU A 47 -5.11 -1.50 -0.73
N LEU A 48 -4.78 -0.35 -0.13
CA LEU A 48 -5.28 0.97 -0.53
C LEU A 48 -4.11 1.94 -0.73
N PRO A 49 -4.26 2.95 -1.61
CA PRO A 49 -3.35 4.09 -1.61
C PRO A 49 -3.35 4.77 -0.24
N GLY A 50 -2.17 5.08 0.29
CA GLY A 50 -2.06 5.82 1.54
C GLY A 50 -2.70 7.20 1.40
N MET A 51 -3.54 7.58 2.37
CA MET A 51 -4.21 8.88 2.36
C MET A 51 -3.22 9.99 2.76
N PRO A 52 -2.91 10.95 1.89
CA PRO A 52 -2.05 12.07 2.28
C PRO A 52 -2.72 12.92 3.36
N ASN A 53 -1.94 13.33 4.36
CA ASN A 53 -2.37 14.36 5.31
C ASN A 53 -1.79 15.72 4.88
N LEU A 54 -2.65 16.58 4.33
CA LEU A 54 -2.25 17.85 3.69
C LEU A 54 -2.07 19.02 4.66
N HIS A 55 -2.43 18.85 5.94
CA HIS A 55 -2.34 19.93 6.91
C HIS A 55 -2.16 19.39 8.33
N SER A 56 -1.11 19.84 9.02
CA SER A 56 -0.83 19.44 10.39
C SER A 56 -0.09 20.52 11.16
N HIS A 57 -0.51 20.74 12.41
CA HIS A 57 0.24 21.51 13.40
C HIS A 57 0.80 20.55 14.46
N ALA A 58 1.97 19.96 14.17
CA ALA A 58 2.53 18.90 15.01
C ALA A 58 2.68 19.29 16.49
N PHE A 59 3.10 20.53 16.78
CA PHE A 59 3.31 21.01 18.15
C PHE A 59 2.01 21.05 18.98
N GLN A 60 0.84 21.23 18.35
CA GLN A 60 -0.44 21.26 19.05
C GLN A 60 -0.79 19.90 19.66
N ARG A 61 -0.26 18.80 19.12
CA ARG A 61 -0.44 17.46 19.72
C ARG A 61 0.19 17.36 21.11
N GLY A 62 1.33 18.00 21.36
CA GLY A 62 1.99 18.02 22.66
C GLY A 62 1.32 18.96 23.67
N MET A 63 0.63 20.01 23.20
CA MET A 63 -0.09 20.94 24.08
C MET A 63 -1.44 20.40 24.58
N ALA A 64 -1.97 19.34 23.96
CA ALA A 64 -3.24 18.72 24.34
C ALA A 64 -3.16 17.83 25.61
N GLY A 65 -2.02 17.81 26.29
CA GLY A 65 -1.78 17.02 27.50
C GLY A 65 -1.20 15.64 27.19
N LEU A 66 0.12 15.52 27.37
CA LEU A 66 0.77 14.27 27.72
C LEU A 66 0.69 14.07 29.24
#